data_AF-A0A9D5YXI2-F1
#
_entry.id   AF-A0A9D5YXI2-F1
#
_cell.length_a   1.000
_cell.length_b   1.000
_cell.length_c   1.000
_cell.angle_alpha   90.00
_cell.angle_beta   90.00
_cell.angle_gamma   90.00
#
_symmetry.space_group_name_H-M   'P 1'
#
loop_
_entity.id
_entity.type
_entity.pdbx_description
1 polymer ?
#
loop_
_entity_poly.entity_id
_entity_poly.type
_entity_poly.pdbx_seq_one_letter_code
_entity_poly.pdbx_strand_id
1 'polypeptide(L)'
;MTFDLSTEIDKARRVTGDRDDARVVLLSRTYDAPVEDVWDACTDADRIARWFLPVTGDLRLGGRYQLQGNAGGEVRECEPPRRFLVTWGMSEEDRSTVELRLAPADGGATELTLEHVAVVPPEFWDRFGPGAVGVGWDLTLVGLAAHLAGVDLGDPAELETSPRMRALQTASAQLWRAAHESSGADPAAAEAAAAATTAFYVPPLDGGATPAG
;
A
#
# COMPACT_ATOMS: atom_id res chain seq x y z
N MET A 1 -7.63 22.33 5.76
CA MET A 1 -6.27 22.08 5.25
C MET A 1 -6.41 21.53 3.83
N THR A 2 -5.52 21.93 2.91
CA THR A 2 -5.49 21.38 1.55
C THR A 2 -4.82 20.01 1.61
N PHE A 3 -5.45 18.99 1.01
CA PHE A 3 -4.88 17.65 0.90
C PHE A 3 -3.78 17.64 -0.15
N ASP A 4 -2.55 17.37 0.27
CA ASP A 4 -1.37 17.39 -0.59
C ASP A 4 -0.66 16.03 -0.55
N LEU A 5 -0.51 15.39 -1.70
CA LEU A 5 0.02 14.03 -1.79
C LEU A 5 1.44 13.91 -1.23
N SER A 6 2.28 14.94 -1.40
CA SER A 6 3.65 14.93 -0.88
C SER A 6 3.69 14.99 0.64
N THR A 7 2.79 15.77 1.24
CA THR A 7 2.62 15.81 2.70
C THR A 7 2.03 14.51 3.23
N GLU A 8 1.07 13.91 2.51
CA GLU A 8 0.40 12.69 2.95
C GLU A 8 1.31 11.45 2.94
N ILE A 9 2.26 11.35 2.00
CA ILE A 9 3.19 10.21 1.95
C ILE A 9 4.19 10.23 3.11
N ASP A 10 4.59 11.42 3.56
CA ASP A 10 5.55 11.58 4.66
C ASP A 10 4.97 11.20 6.03
N LYS A 11 3.63 11.12 6.15
CA LYS A 11 2.95 10.75 7.40
C LYS A 11 3.07 9.29 7.79
N ALA A 12 3.50 8.41 6.87
CA ALA A 12 3.70 7.01 7.15
C ALA A 12 5.12 6.73 7.66
N ARG A 13 5.23 5.95 8.74
CA ARG A 13 6.49 5.30 9.14
C ARG A 13 6.58 3.95 8.44
N ARG A 14 7.76 3.63 7.89
CA ARG A 14 8.04 2.43 7.09
C ARG A 14 9.15 1.61 7.74
N VAL A 15 8.95 0.31 7.81
CA VAL A 15 9.94 -0.65 8.27
C VAL A 15 9.91 -1.85 7.34
N THR A 16 11.08 -2.36 7.00
CA THR A 16 11.23 -3.62 6.28
C THR A 16 12.13 -4.57 7.06
N GLY A 17 11.94 -5.86 6.88
CA GLY A 17 12.78 -6.89 7.48
C GLY A 17 12.40 -8.28 7.00
N ASP A 18 12.81 -9.28 7.77
CA ASP A 18 12.65 -10.68 7.44
C ASP A 18 11.90 -11.41 8.56
N ARG A 19 11.11 -12.42 8.17
CA ARG A 19 10.49 -13.39 9.08
C ARG A 19 10.62 -14.75 8.44
N ASP A 20 11.52 -15.57 8.98
CA ASP A 20 11.89 -16.88 8.42
C ASP A 20 12.33 -16.76 6.95
N ASP A 21 11.60 -17.36 6.01
CA ASP A 21 11.83 -17.29 4.56
C ASP A 21 11.03 -16.18 3.86
N ALA A 22 10.28 -15.37 4.62
CA ALA A 22 9.43 -14.30 4.10
C ALA A 22 10.01 -12.91 4.35
N ARG A 23 9.62 -11.97 3.49
CA ARG A 23 9.90 -10.54 3.62
C ARG A 23 8.74 -9.86 4.33
N VAL A 24 9.07 -8.91 5.20
CA VAL A 24 8.10 -8.14 5.98
C VAL A 24 8.17 -6.69 5.56
N VAL A 25 7.01 -6.14 5.19
CA VAL A 25 6.81 -4.71 4.96
C VAL A 25 5.78 -4.23 5.98
N LEU A 26 6.17 -3.27 6.80
CA LEU A 26 5.32 -2.67 7.82
C LEU A 26 5.19 -1.17 7.57
N LEU A 27 3.94 -0.70 7.53
CA LEU A 27 3.59 0.72 7.46
C LEU A 27 2.73 1.08 8.66
N SER A 28 2.98 2.23 9.26
CA SER A 28 2.10 2.78 10.30
C SER A 28 1.83 4.25 10.05
N ARG A 29 0.56 4.65 10.14
CA ARG A 29 0.10 6.01 9.87
C ARG A 29 -1.10 6.35 10.74
N THR A 30 -1.18 7.61 11.17
CA THR A 30 -2.33 8.15 11.89
C THR A 30 -3.32 8.82 10.94
N TYR A 31 -4.61 8.52 11.10
CA TYR A 31 -5.72 9.16 10.41
C TYR A 31 -6.54 10.00 11.40
N ASP A 32 -6.95 11.20 10.98
CA ASP A 32 -7.83 12.10 11.74
C ASP A 32 -9.30 11.64 11.63
N ALA A 33 -9.56 10.41 12.08
CA ALA A 33 -10.85 9.74 12.06
C ALA A 33 -10.95 8.76 13.24
N PRO A 34 -12.15 8.54 13.79
CA PRO A 34 -12.36 7.60 14.88
C PRO A 34 -12.14 6.15 14.41
N VAL A 35 -11.76 5.28 15.35
CA VAL A 35 -11.35 3.89 15.05
C VAL A 35 -12.42 3.10 14.29
N GLU A 36 -13.69 3.30 14.64
CA GLU A 36 -14.83 2.64 13.98
C GLU A 36 -14.95 3.06 12.50
N ASP A 37 -14.66 4.32 12.18
CA ASP A 37 -14.75 4.83 10.81
C ASP A 37 -13.60 4.30 9.94
N VAL A 38 -12.38 4.23 10.50
CA VAL A 38 -11.24 3.61 9.84
C VAL A 38 -11.45 2.11 9.66
N TRP A 39 -12.02 1.43 10.66
CA TRP A 39 -12.35 0.02 10.61
C TRP A 39 -13.36 -0.30 9.50
N ASP A 40 -14.47 0.44 9.47
CA ASP A 40 -15.49 0.29 8.44
C ASP A 40 -14.92 0.59 7.05
N ALA A 41 -14.07 1.62 6.91
CA ALA A 41 -13.41 1.93 5.63
C ALA A 41 -12.51 0.78 5.13
N CYS A 42 -12.00 -0.08 6.02
CA CYS A 42 -11.12 -1.20 5.70
C CYS A 42 -11.82 -2.57 5.62
N THR A 43 -13.04 -2.71 6.14
CA THR A 43 -13.72 -4.02 6.25
C THR A 43 -15.13 -4.07 5.68
N ASP A 44 -15.74 -2.92 5.34
CA ASP A 44 -17.00 -2.86 4.61
C ASP A 44 -16.75 -2.82 3.10
N ALA A 45 -17.32 -3.77 2.36
CA ALA A 45 -17.08 -3.92 0.93
C ALA A 45 -17.50 -2.68 0.12
N ASP A 46 -18.63 -2.05 0.47
CA ASP A 46 -19.15 -0.87 -0.21
C ASP A 46 -18.31 0.37 0.09
N ARG A 47 -17.64 0.43 1.25
CA ARG A 47 -16.69 1.49 1.59
C ARG A 47 -15.33 1.27 0.94
N ILE A 48 -14.79 0.05 0.96
CA ILE A 48 -13.51 -0.30 0.32
C ILE A 48 -13.54 0.09 -1.16
N ALA A 49 -14.62 -0.23 -1.87
CA ALA A 49 -14.77 0.06 -3.30
C ALA A 49 -14.73 1.56 -3.65
N ARG A 50 -14.80 2.47 -2.67
CA ARG A 50 -14.76 3.93 -2.90
C ARG A 50 -13.34 4.49 -2.96
N TRP A 51 -12.35 3.75 -2.47
CA TRP A 51 -10.98 4.26 -2.32
C TRP A 51 -9.90 3.24 -2.69
N PHE A 52 -10.27 1.97 -2.77
CA PHE A 52 -9.43 0.87 -3.22
C PHE A 52 -10.14 0.08 -4.34
N LEU A 53 -9.73 -1.16 -4.59
CA LEU A 53 -10.36 -2.01 -5.59
C LEU A 53 -11.69 -2.58 -5.08
N PRO A 54 -12.72 -2.69 -5.92
CA PRO A 54 -13.94 -3.40 -5.57
C PRO A 54 -13.63 -4.81 -5.06
N VAL A 55 -14.25 -5.18 -3.95
CA VAL A 55 -14.06 -6.48 -3.30
C VAL A 55 -15.38 -7.25 -3.29
N THR A 56 -15.28 -8.55 -3.54
CA THR A 56 -16.41 -9.49 -3.48
C THR A 56 -16.11 -10.61 -2.50
N GLY A 57 -17.14 -11.27 -1.98
CA GLY A 57 -17.02 -12.39 -1.04
C GLY A 57 -17.50 -12.05 0.37
N ASP A 58 -16.98 -12.75 1.37
CA ASP A 58 -17.31 -12.56 2.79
C ASP A 58 -16.07 -12.11 3.57
N LEU A 59 -16.14 -10.90 4.15
CA LEU A 59 -15.07 -10.30 4.93
C LEU A 59 -15.18 -10.62 6.43
N ARG A 60 -15.96 -11.64 6.80
CA ARG A 60 -16.02 -12.20 8.16
C ARG A 60 -15.00 -13.32 8.34
N LEU A 61 -14.71 -13.67 9.59
CA LEU A 61 -13.81 -14.78 9.95
C LEU A 61 -14.14 -16.07 9.17
N GLY A 62 -13.14 -16.64 8.50
CA GLY A 62 -13.25 -17.84 7.67
C GLY A 62 -13.85 -17.60 6.27
N GLY A 63 -14.31 -16.37 6.00
CA GLY A 63 -14.83 -15.96 4.70
C GLY A 63 -13.72 -15.83 3.66
N ARG A 64 -14.09 -16.02 2.39
CA ARG A 64 -13.19 -15.81 1.24
C ARG A 64 -13.55 -14.54 0.52
N TYR A 65 -12.54 -13.84 0.02
CA TYR A 65 -12.71 -12.58 -0.70
C TYR A 65 -11.84 -12.53 -1.97
N GLN A 66 -12.24 -11.64 -2.87
CA GLN A 66 -11.53 -11.38 -4.12
C GLN A 66 -11.58 -9.89 -4.45
N LEU A 67 -10.42 -9.27 -4.62
CA LEU A 67 -10.29 -7.93 -5.18
C LEU A 67 -10.36 -8.02 -6.70
N GLN A 68 -11.15 -7.16 -7.33
CA GLN A 68 -11.35 -7.21 -8.78
C GLN A 68 -10.03 -7.00 -9.53
N GLY A 69 -9.64 -8.00 -10.34
CA GLY A 69 -8.40 -7.96 -11.14
C GLY A 69 -7.11 -8.03 -10.32
N ASN A 70 -7.18 -8.37 -9.03
CA ASN A 70 -6.04 -8.38 -8.13
C ASN A 70 -6.11 -9.60 -7.19
N ALA A 71 -5.48 -9.54 -6.02
CA ALA A 71 -5.37 -10.64 -5.10
C ALA A 71 -6.70 -11.04 -4.46
N GLY A 72 -6.80 -12.32 -4.12
CA GLY A 72 -7.86 -12.88 -3.28
C GLY A 72 -7.28 -13.58 -2.06
N GLY A 73 -8.17 -14.06 -1.20
CA GLY A 73 -7.74 -14.75 0.02
C GLY A 73 -8.87 -15.18 0.94
N GLU A 74 -8.48 -15.51 2.17
CA GLU A 74 -9.35 -15.92 3.26
C GLU A 74 -9.08 -15.05 4.49
N VAL A 75 -10.14 -14.67 5.19
CA VAL A 75 -10.07 -13.95 6.46
C VAL A 75 -9.69 -14.94 7.56
N ARG A 76 -8.49 -14.75 8.11
CA ARG A 76 -7.92 -15.61 9.17
C ARG A 76 -8.26 -15.11 10.56
N GLU A 77 -8.31 -13.80 10.75
CA GLU A 77 -8.73 -13.16 12.00
C GLU A 77 -9.57 -11.92 11.70
N CYS A 78 -10.60 -11.69 12.50
CA CYS A 78 -11.46 -10.52 12.42
C CYS A 78 -11.94 -10.16 13.83
N GLU A 79 -11.31 -9.14 14.42
CA GLU A 79 -11.58 -8.64 15.77
C GLU A 79 -11.95 -7.15 15.70
N PRO A 80 -13.21 -6.80 15.37
CA PRO A 80 -13.62 -5.40 15.30
C PRO A 80 -13.44 -4.64 16.63
N PRO A 81 -13.04 -3.36 16.59
CA PRO A 81 -12.52 -2.59 15.46
C PRO A 81 -10.98 -2.57 15.42
N ARG A 82 -10.30 -3.63 15.90
CA ARG A 82 -8.87 -3.58 16.26
C ARG A 82 -7.95 -4.35 15.34
N ARG A 83 -8.36 -5.50 14.80
CA ARG A 83 -7.46 -6.39 14.07
C ARG A 83 -8.16 -7.13 12.94
N PHE A 84 -7.56 -7.12 11.75
CA PHE A 84 -8.04 -7.84 10.57
C PHE A 84 -6.86 -8.51 9.87
N LEU A 85 -6.86 -9.84 9.79
CA LEU A 85 -5.79 -10.63 9.17
C LEU A 85 -6.36 -11.44 8.02
N VAL A 86 -5.75 -11.31 6.86
CA VAL A 86 -6.14 -12.04 5.65
C VAL A 86 -4.93 -12.74 5.03
N THR A 87 -5.16 -13.86 4.36
CA THR A 87 -4.19 -14.33 3.35
C THR A 87 -4.31 -13.47 2.10
N TRP A 88 -3.24 -13.37 1.32
CA TRP A 88 -3.20 -12.55 0.13
C TRP A 88 -2.40 -13.27 -0.96
N GLY A 89 -2.94 -13.34 -2.17
CA GLY A 89 -2.27 -14.01 -3.29
C GLY A 89 -2.97 -13.77 -4.63
N MET A 90 -2.19 -13.76 -5.71
CA MET A 90 -2.70 -13.71 -7.09
C MET A 90 -3.04 -15.13 -7.60
N SER A 91 -2.49 -16.14 -6.96
CA SER A 91 -2.70 -17.56 -7.18
C SER A 91 -2.75 -18.32 -5.85
N GLU A 92 -3.17 -19.59 -5.86
CA GLU A 92 -3.17 -20.43 -4.65
C GLU A 92 -1.74 -20.73 -4.13
N GLU A 93 -0.72 -20.52 -4.97
CA GLU A 93 0.69 -20.73 -4.65
C GLU A 93 1.32 -19.51 -3.97
N ASP A 94 0.71 -18.32 -4.13
CA ASP A 94 1.15 -17.09 -3.51
C ASP A 94 0.79 -17.10 -2.02
N ARG A 95 1.78 -17.40 -1.19
CA ARG A 95 1.63 -17.42 0.26
C ARG A 95 2.07 -16.08 0.84
N SER A 96 1.12 -15.18 1.04
CA SER A 96 1.35 -14.01 1.88
C SER A 96 0.17 -13.73 2.81
N THR A 97 0.42 -12.91 3.83
CA THR A 97 -0.60 -12.45 4.78
C THR A 97 -0.52 -10.95 4.95
N VAL A 98 -1.68 -10.31 5.01
CA VAL A 98 -1.82 -8.88 5.28
C VAL A 98 -2.59 -8.72 6.59
N GLU A 99 -1.99 -8.01 7.53
CA GLU A 99 -2.58 -7.67 8.81
C GLU A 99 -2.81 -6.17 8.93
N LEU A 100 -4.02 -5.78 9.32
CA LEU A 100 -4.35 -4.44 9.78
C LEU A 100 -4.52 -4.46 11.30
N ARG A 101 -3.88 -3.52 11.98
CA ARG A 101 -4.04 -3.25 13.41
C ARG A 101 -4.42 -1.79 13.61
N LEU A 102 -5.52 -1.54 14.32
CA LEU A 102 -5.98 -0.18 14.63
C LEU A 102 -5.87 0.09 16.13
N ALA A 103 -5.37 1.26 16.48
CA ALA A 103 -5.27 1.74 17.84
C ALA A 103 -5.75 3.20 17.94
N PRO A 104 -6.48 3.59 19.00
CA PRO A 104 -6.77 5.00 19.25
C PRO A 104 -5.47 5.82 19.39
N ALA A 105 -5.49 7.03 18.85
CA ALA A 105 -4.44 8.03 18.97
C ALA A 105 -5.01 9.33 19.56
N ASP A 106 -4.12 10.28 19.84
CA ASP A 106 -4.50 11.57 20.42
C ASP A 106 -5.53 12.33 19.56
N GLY A 107 -6.41 13.10 20.21
CA GLY A 107 -7.40 13.93 19.52
C GLY A 107 -8.58 13.15 18.90
N GLY A 108 -8.75 11.86 19.22
CA GLY A 108 -9.78 11.03 18.61
C GLY A 108 -9.38 10.43 17.27
N ALA A 109 -8.11 10.57 16.89
CA ALA A 109 -7.51 9.97 15.72
C ALA A 109 -7.26 8.46 15.90
N THR A 110 -6.82 7.79 14.84
CA THR A 110 -6.53 6.35 14.84
C THR A 110 -5.17 6.09 14.19
N GLU A 111 -4.27 5.37 14.86
CA GLU A 111 -3.09 4.78 14.24
C GLU A 111 -3.49 3.44 13.59
N LEU A 112 -3.27 3.34 12.28
CA LEU A 112 -3.34 2.09 11.53
C LEU A 112 -1.92 1.59 11.33
N THR A 113 -1.68 0.33 11.66
CA THR A 113 -0.49 -0.43 11.26
C THR A 113 -0.89 -1.50 10.26
N LEU A 114 -0.25 -1.50 9.09
CA LEU A 114 -0.35 -2.54 8.07
C LEU A 114 0.95 -3.34 8.07
N GLU A 115 0.85 -4.66 8.17
CA GLU A 115 1.96 -5.58 8.00
C GLU A 115 1.66 -6.54 6.86
N HIS A 116 2.53 -6.58 5.85
CA HIS A 116 2.49 -7.57 4.78
C HIS A 116 3.71 -8.50 4.93
N VAL A 117 3.45 -9.78 5.18
CA VAL A 117 4.46 -10.83 5.20
C VAL A 117 4.30 -11.67 3.95
N ALA A 118 5.30 -11.68 3.07
CA ALA A 118 5.23 -12.34 1.77
C ALA A 118 6.49 -13.12 1.45
N VAL A 119 6.33 -14.33 0.92
CA VAL A 119 7.44 -15.03 0.25
C VAL A 119 7.62 -14.40 -1.12
N VAL A 120 8.71 -13.65 -1.29
CA VAL A 120 9.02 -12.94 -2.53
C VAL A 120 10.12 -13.70 -3.27
N PRO A 121 9.98 -14.00 -4.57
CA PRO A 121 11.06 -14.61 -5.35
C PRO A 121 12.36 -13.80 -5.21
N PRO A 122 13.51 -14.46 -4.95
CA PRO A 122 14.78 -13.76 -4.71
C PRO A 122 15.13 -12.76 -5.80
N GLU A 123 14.91 -13.12 -7.07
CA GLU A 123 15.17 -12.24 -8.22
C GLU A 123 14.32 -10.96 -8.21
N PHE A 124 13.12 -11.03 -7.64
CA PHE A 124 12.22 -9.89 -7.52
C PHE A 124 12.65 -8.99 -6.36
N TRP A 125 13.02 -9.59 -5.23
CA TRP A 125 13.53 -8.86 -4.07
C TRP A 125 14.89 -8.21 -4.35
N ASP A 126 15.82 -8.91 -5.00
CA ASP A 126 17.13 -8.37 -5.35
C ASP A 126 17.01 -7.18 -6.31
N ARG A 127 16.01 -7.21 -7.20
CA ARG A 127 15.77 -6.15 -8.18
C ARG A 127 15.04 -4.93 -7.61
N PHE A 128 14.01 -5.14 -6.79
CA PHE A 128 13.10 -4.07 -6.37
C PHE A 128 13.16 -3.77 -4.86
N GLY A 129 13.84 -4.61 -4.08
CA GLY A 129 13.91 -4.52 -2.62
C GLY A 129 12.51 -4.46 -1.99
N PRO A 130 12.33 -3.72 -0.89
CA PRO A 130 11.02 -3.54 -0.27
C PRO A 130 10.03 -2.79 -1.17
N GLY A 131 10.50 -2.10 -2.22
CA GLY A 131 9.64 -1.46 -3.21
C GLY A 131 8.74 -2.42 -3.97
N ALA A 132 9.12 -3.70 -4.07
CA ALA A 132 8.32 -4.78 -4.66
C ALA A 132 6.93 -4.92 -4.03
N VAL A 133 6.83 -4.61 -2.73
CA VAL A 133 5.61 -4.81 -1.93
C VAL A 133 5.12 -3.50 -1.33
N GLY A 134 6.03 -2.65 -0.86
CA GLY A 134 5.72 -1.48 -0.04
C GLY A 134 5.13 -0.28 -0.79
N VAL A 135 5.53 -0.03 -2.05
CA VAL A 135 5.04 1.15 -2.78
C VAL A 135 3.54 1.07 -3.03
N GLY A 136 3.03 -0.11 -3.40
CA GLY A 136 1.59 -0.30 -3.59
C GLY A 136 0.79 -0.01 -2.31
N TRP A 137 1.30 -0.43 -1.14
CA TRP A 137 0.68 -0.13 0.14
C TRP A 137 0.72 1.35 0.51
N ASP A 138 1.83 2.02 0.23
CA ASP A 138 1.94 3.47 0.42
C ASP A 138 0.85 4.24 -0.32
N LEU A 139 0.71 3.96 -1.62
CA LEU A 139 -0.30 4.59 -2.47
C LEU A 139 -1.72 4.27 -1.97
N THR A 140 -1.94 3.02 -1.58
CA THR A 140 -3.22 2.55 -1.03
C THR A 140 -3.58 3.30 0.26
N LEU A 141 -2.65 3.45 1.21
CA LEU A 141 -2.89 4.16 2.46
C LEU A 141 -3.05 5.69 2.25
N VAL A 142 -2.44 6.28 1.22
CA VAL A 142 -2.73 7.67 0.80
C VAL A 142 -4.14 7.78 0.22
N GLY A 143 -4.60 6.81 -0.55
CA GLY A 143 -6.00 6.71 -1.01
C GLY A 143 -6.98 6.66 0.16
N LEU A 144 -6.70 5.85 1.18
CA LEU A 144 -7.52 5.79 2.40
C LEU A 144 -7.59 7.15 3.12
N ALA A 145 -6.48 7.87 3.20
CA ALA A 145 -6.48 9.20 3.79
C ALA A 145 -7.35 10.19 3.01
N ALA A 146 -7.30 10.14 1.67
CA ALA A 146 -8.14 10.99 0.84
C ALA A 146 -9.63 10.69 1.07
N HIS A 147 -9.97 9.40 1.13
CA HIS A 147 -11.33 8.95 1.40
C HIS A 147 -11.86 9.43 2.75
N LEU A 148 -11.10 9.23 3.83
CA LEU A 148 -11.50 9.66 5.17
C LEU A 148 -11.59 11.19 5.30
N ALA A 149 -10.77 11.93 4.55
CA ALA A 149 -10.83 13.39 4.48
C ALA A 149 -11.95 13.91 3.56
N GLY A 150 -12.71 13.05 2.88
CA GLY A 150 -13.72 13.43 1.89
C GLY A 150 -13.14 14.13 0.66
N VAL A 151 -11.89 13.84 0.32
CA VAL A 151 -11.15 14.45 -0.79
C VAL A 151 -11.29 13.57 -2.03
N ASP A 152 -11.84 14.17 -3.08
CA ASP A 152 -11.83 13.57 -4.41
C ASP A 152 -10.47 13.79 -5.07
N LEU A 153 -9.77 12.69 -5.38
CA LEU A 153 -8.50 12.74 -6.10
C LEU A 153 -8.69 12.87 -7.61
N GLY A 154 -9.92 12.87 -8.12
CA GLY A 154 -10.25 12.95 -9.54
C GLY A 154 -10.30 11.58 -10.21
N ASP A 155 -10.44 11.60 -11.54
CA ASP A 155 -10.52 10.38 -12.34
C ASP A 155 -9.26 9.50 -12.15
N PRO A 156 -9.41 8.19 -11.87
CA PRO A 156 -8.27 7.30 -11.63
C PRO A 156 -7.27 7.22 -12.79
N ALA A 157 -7.74 7.20 -14.05
CA ALA A 157 -6.87 7.07 -15.22
C ALA A 157 -6.10 8.36 -15.49
N GLU A 158 -6.73 9.52 -15.30
CA GLU A 158 -6.05 10.81 -15.36
C GLU A 158 -5.06 10.96 -14.18
N LEU A 159 -5.45 10.52 -12.98
CA LEU A 159 -4.61 10.60 -11.80
C LEU A 159 -3.33 9.77 -11.96
N GLU A 160 -3.43 8.55 -12.47
CA GLU A 160 -2.32 7.60 -12.66
C GLU A 160 -1.14 8.22 -13.40
N THR A 161 -1.42 9.00 -14.46
CA THR A 161 -0.38 9.63 -15.30
C THR A 161 -0.05 11.07 -14.87
N SER A 162 -0.76 11.62 -13.88
CA SER A 162 -0.60 13.01 -13.47
C SER A 162 0.78 13.30 -12.84
N PRO A 163 1.33 14.52 -13.00
CA PRO A 163 2.61 14.89 -12.40
C PRO A 163 2.66 14.69 -10.88
N ARG A 164 1.54 14.96 -10.18
CA ARG A 164 1.45 14.79 -8.72
C ARG A 164 1.50 13.33 -8.28
N MET A 165 0.88 12.41 -9.05
CA MET A 165 0.91 10.98 -8.74
C MET A 165 2.28 10.38 -9.05
N ARG A 166 2.89 10.78 -10.18
CA ARG A 166 4.26 10.38 -10.54
C ARG A 166 5.28 10.84 -9.49
N ALA A 167 5.12 12.06 -8.97
CA ALA A 167 5.93 12.57 -7.87
C ALA A 167 5.72 11.75 -6.58
N LEU A 168 4.47 11.43 -6.23
CA LEU A 168 4.14 10.57 -5.09
C LEU A 168 4.79 9.19 -5.18
N GLN A 169 4.68 8.52 -6.35
CA GLN A 169 5.28 7.21 -6.61
C GLN A 169 6.81 7.25 -6.50
N THR A 170 7.43 8.30 -7.05
CA THR A 170 8.88 8.52 -6.94
C THR A 170 9.30 8.72 -5.49
N ALA A 171 8.57 9.54 -4.73
CA ALA A 171 8.84 9.78 -3.32
C ALA A 171 8.70 8.50 -2.48
N SER A 172 7.65 7.71 -2.71
CA SER A 172 7.47 6.41 -2.04
C SER A 172 8.64 5.47 -2.28
N ALA A 173 9.12 5.34 -3.52
CA ALA A 173 10.29 4.51 -3.82
C ALA A 173 11.55 4.96 -3.04
N GLN A 174 11.76 6.28 -2.91
CA GLN A 174 12.88 6.83 -2.14
C GLN A 174 12.71 6.65 -0.62
N LEU A 175 11.48 6.70 -0.10
CA LEU A 175 11.19 6.43 1.30
C LEU A 175 11.40 4.95 1.64
N TRP A 176 11.08 4.03 0.72
CA TRP A 176 11.39 2.62 0.85
C TRP A 176 12.88 2.32 0.72
N ARG A 177 13.63 3.08 -0.09
CA ARG A 177 15.11 3.03 -0.08
C ARG A 177 15.66 3.29 1.32
N ALA A 178 15.23 4.38 1.95
CA ALA A 178 15.69 4.75 3.29
C ALA A 178 15.34 3.69 4.35
N ALA A 179 14.15 3.07 4.23
CA ALA A 179 13.76 1.94 5.08
C ALA A 179 14.65 0.71 4.85
N HIS A 180 15.03 0.43 3.60
CA HIS A 180 15.92 -0.68 3.23
C HIS A 180 17.34 -0.49 3.77
N GLU A 181 17.88 0.73 3.66
CA GLU A 181 19.18 1.07 4.25
C GLU A 181 19.12 0.93 5.78
N SER A 182 18.03 1.38 6.40
CA SER A 182 17.82 1.27 7.85
C SER A 182 17.68 -0.18 8.36
N SER A 183 17.26 -1.11 7.49
CA SER A 183 17.25 -2.55 7.82
C SER A 183 18.63 -3.21 7.69
N GLY A 184 19.67 -2.45 7.32
CA GLY A 184 21.05 -2.92 7.17
C GLY A 184 21.41 -3.40 5.77
N ALA A 185 20.59 -3.11 4.75
CA ALA A 185 20.95 -3.42 3.37
C ALA A 185 22.13 -2.57 2.88
N ASP A 186 22.86 -3.09 1.89
CA ASP A 186 23.91 -2.33 1.23
C ASP A 186 23.32 -1.06 0.56
N PRO A 187 23.88 0.14 0.79
CA PRO A 187 23.34 1.38 0.23
C PRO A 187 23.28 1.41 -1.30
N ALA A 188 24.23 0.78 -2.00
CA ALA A 188 24.21 0.76 -3.46
C ALA A 188 23.12 -0.20 -3.98
N ALA A 189 22.90 -1.33 -3.30
CA ALA A 189 21.79 -2.21 -3.60
C ALA A 189 20.42 -1.54 -3.32
N ALA A 190 20.30 -0.81 -2.21
CA ALA A 190 19.08 -0.06 -1.90
C ALA A 190 18.79 1.02 -2.94
N GLU A 191 19.80 1.77 -3.38
CA GLU A 191 19.68 2.76 -4.46
C GLU A 191 19.23 2.11 -5.77
N ALA A 192 19.86 1.00 -6.18
CA ALA A 192 19.51 0.28 -7.39
C ALA A 192 18.05 -0.23 -7.36
N ALA A 193 17.63 -0.77 -6.21
CA ALA A 193 16.26 -1.23 -5.99
C ALA A 193 15.23 -0.08 -6.09
N ALA A 194 15.55 1.08 -5.52
CA ALA A 194 14.70 2.26 -5.60
C ALA A 194 14.59 2.80 -7.03
N ALA A 195 15.70 2.82 -7.77
CA ALA A 195 15.71 3.22 -9.17
C ALA A 195 14.87 2.27 -10.04
N ALA A 196 15.01 0.96 -9.84
CA ALA A 196 14.23 -0.06 -10.55
C ALA A 196 12.73 0.06 -10.23
N THR A 197 12.39 0.27 -8.95
CA THR A 197 10.99 0.47 -8.51
C THR A 197 10.41 1.75 -9.09
N THR A 198 11.17 2.85 -9.10
CA THR A 198 10.75 4.11 -9.71
C THR A 198 10.48 3.92 -11.20
N ALA A 199 11.37 3.24 -11.93
CA ALA A 199 11.17 2.98 -13.36
C ALA A 199 9.94 2.10 -13.65
N PHE A 200 9.57 1.21 -12.73
CA PHE A 200 8.37 0.37 -12.85
C PHE A 200 7.08 1.18 -12.65
N TYR A 201 6.99 1.98 -11.58
CA TYR A 201 5.78 2.76 -11.28
C TYR A 201 5.66 4.02 -12.14
N VAL A 202 6.79 4.60 -12.55
CA VAL A 202 6.86 5.88 -13.25
C VAL A 202 7.56 5.69 -14.60
N PRO A 203 7.03 4.84 -15.50
CA PRO A 203 7.63 4.66 -16.81
C PRO A 203 7.66 5.99 -17.57
N PRO A 204 8.61 6.19 -18.51
CA PRO A 204 8.59 7.35 -19.39
C PRO A 204 7.23 7.47 -20.06
N LEU A 205 6.67 8.69 -20.11
CA LEU A 205 5.50 8.92 -20.93
C LEU A 205 5.95 8.83 -22.39
N ASP A 206 5.35 7.95 -23.18
CA ASP A 206 5.63 7.87 -24.60
C ASP A 206 5.46 9.28 -25.20
N GLY A 207 6.57 9.85 -25.69
CA GLY A 207 6.55 11.13 -26.35
C GLY A 207 5.62 11.03 -27.54
N GLY A 208 4.55 11.83 -27.54
CA GLY A 208 3.54 11.83 -28.59
C GLY A 208 4.20 11.74 -29.96
N ALA A 209 3.81 10.73 -30.74
CA ALA A 209 4.21 10.64 -32.13
C ALA A 209 3.74 11.93 -32.83
N THR A 210 4.69 12.79 -33.21
CA THR A 210 4.45 13.84 -34.19
C THR A 210 4.07 13.12 -35.49
N PRO A 211 2.86 13.33 -36.06
CA PRO A 211 2.59 12.78 -37.38
C PRO A 211 3.51 13.50 -38.37
N ALA A 212 4.45 12.75 -38.96
CA ALA A 212 5.16 13.21 -40.13
C ALA A 212 4.13 13.34 -41.26
N GLY A 213 3.93 14.58 -41.71
CA GLY A 213 3.10 14.92 -42.87
C GLY A 213 3.74 14.54 -44.20
#